data_AF-A0A6I3A906-F1
#
_entry.id   AF-A0A6I3A906-F1
#
_cell.length_a   1.000
_cell.length_b   1.000
_cell.length_c   1.000
_cell.angle_alpha   90.00
_cell.angle_beta   90.00
_cell.angle_gamma   90.00
#
_symmetry.space_group_name_H-M   'P 1'
#
loop_
_entity.id
_entity.type
_entity.pdbx_description
1 polymer ?
#
loop_
_entity_poly.entity_id
_entity_poly.type
_entity_poly.pdbx_seq_one_letter_code
_entity_poly.pdbx_strand_id
1 'polypeptide(L)'
;MADLDATDPTVTMRAITMPMAPPTPAAPAKPETRRSRRASAAQWTRWLHVYTSMISLLIVLFFGITGLTLNHPSWMLGSGPSTSTYTGTMPTGFSSGGNVDFLAVSEYVRSKNGIRGNVAEYAATATQGNISFKQAGYAADLTFEVPSGRYRVVVQQQGLLGVVNDLHKGRDTDSSWNWVIDASALFLVLVALTGLGIQLFQKKRRRRALTFAGVFSVVSITLLVIATR
;
A
#
# COMPACT_ATOMS: atom_id res chain seq x y z
N MET A 1 76.66 87.91 -3.35
CA MET A 1 76.47 89.35 -3.15
C MET A 1 75.15 89.70 -3.83
N ALA A 2 74.17 90.11 -3.03
CA ALA A 2 72.81 90.57 -3.40
C ALA A 2 71.91 89.52 -4.09
N ASP A 3 70.65 89.30 -3.74
CA ASP A 3 69.77 89.99 -2.80
C ASP A 3 68.71 89.00 -2.27
N LEU A 4 68.49 89.09 -0.96
CA LEU A 4 67.31 88.57 -0.28
C LEU A 4 66.22 89.63 -0.45
N ASP A 5 65.22 89.36 -1.30
CA ASP A 5 64.03 90.21 -1.35
C ASP A 5 62.90 89.55 -0.55
N ALA A 6 62.61 90.17 0.59
CA ALA A 6 61.51 89.83 1.46
C ALA A 6 60.32 90.72 1.08
N THR A 7 59.14 90.10 0.92
CA THR A 7 57.82 90.55 1.42
C THR A 7 56.68 90.18 0.47
N ASP A 8 55.88 89.19 0.85
CA ASP A 8 54.48 89.12 0.43
C ASP A 8 53.62 88.74 1.65
N PRO A 9 52.88 89.68 2.26
CA PRO A 9 52.00 89.41 3.37
C PRO A 9 50.55 89.28 2.87
N THR A 10 50.20 88.14 2.28
CA THR A 10 48.79 87.85 1.98
C THR A 10 48.45 86.37 2.15
N VAL A 11 48.52 85.85 3.38
CA VAL A 11 47.91 84.55 3.71
C VAL A 11 46.40 84.73 3.80
N THR A 12 45.71 84.63 2.67
CA THR A 12 44.26 84.40 2.65
C THR A 12 44.02 82.93 3.00
N MET A 13 43.61 82.67 4.24
CA MET A 13 43.21 81.35 4.71
C MET A 13 41.89 80.95 4.00
N ARG A 14 42.00 80.38 2.79
CA ARG A 14 40.86 79.76 2.10
C ARG A 14 40.50 78.48 2.86
N ALA A 15 39.28 78.45 3.40
CA ALA A 15 38.68 77.21 3.89
C ALA A 15 38.70 76.18 2.76
N ILE A 16 39.49 75.11 2.93
CA ILE A 16 39.47 73.95 2.05
C ILE A 16 38.19 73.18 2.38
N THR A 17 37.10 73.53 1.72
CA THR A 17 35.91 72.68 1.67
C THR A 17 36.29 71.46 0.82
N MET A 18 36.66 70.35 1.47
CA MET A 18 36.86 69.11 0.72
C MET A 18 35.53 68.70 0.08
N PRO A 19 35.48 68.42 -1.23
CA PRO A 19 34.28 67.91 -1.86
C PRO A 19 33.96 66.54 -1.24
N MET A 20 32.79 66.42 -0.63
CA MET A 20 32.27 65.15 -0.14
C MET A 20 32.19 64.20 -1.35
N ALA A 21 32.96 63.11 -1.31
CA ALA A 21 32.94 62.12 -2.37
C ALA A 21 31.50 61.61 -2.56
N PRO A 22 31.00 61.46 -3.81
CA PRO A 22 29.66 60.96 -4.04
C PRO A 22 29.53 59.56 -3.42
N PRO A 23 28.37 59.22 -2.83
CA PRO A 23 28.17 57.90 -2.25
C PRO A 23 28.39 56.83 -3.33
N THR A 24 29.26 55.87 -3.04
CA THR A 24 29.51 54.71 -3.90
C THR A 24 28.17 54.04 -4.23
N PRO A 25 27.84 53.78 -5.51
CA PRO A 25 26.60 53.09 -5.86
C PRO A 25 26.52 51.76 -5.11
N ALA A 26 25.49 51.59 -4.29
CA ALA A 26 25.24 50.32 -3.61
C ALA A 26 25.18 49.20 -4.67
N ALA A 27 25.95 48.13 -4.47
CA ALA A 27 25.97 46.99 -5.36
C ALA A 27 24.53 46.48 -5.57
N PRO A 28 24.10 46.20 -6.82
CA PRO A 28 22.74 45.76 -7.08
C PRO A 28 22.47 44.47 -6.30
N ALA A 29 21.44 44.50 -5.45
CA ALA A 29 21.00 43.33 -4.70
C ALA A 29 20.71 42.18 -5.70
N LYS A 30 21.32 41.00 -5.47
CA LYS A 30 21.08 39.81 -6.30
C LYS A 30 19.57 39.53 -6.33
N PRO A 31 18.95 39.38 -7.51
CA PRO A 31 17.53 39.08 -7.56
C PRO A 31 17.30 37.72 -6.91
N GLU A 32 16.49 37.68 -5.84
CA GLU A 32 15.99 36.43 -5.29
C GLU A 32 15.17 35.74 -6.38
N THR A 33 15.75 34.70 -6.99
CA THR A 33 15.07 33.96 -8.05
C THR A 33 13.88 33.22 -7.43
N ARG A 34 12.68 33.80 -7.52
CA ARG A 34 11.43 33.10 -7.20
C ARG A 34 11.38 31.81 -8.03
N ARG A 35 11.59 30.66 -7.38
CA ARG A 35 11.49 29.36 -8.04
C ARG A 35 10.12 29.24 -8.70
N SER A 36 10.11 28.91 -10.00
CA SER A 36 8.85 28.70 -10.72
C SER A 36 8.03 27.59 -10.05
N ARG A 37 6.70 27.73 -10.02
CA ARG A 37 5.77 26.72 -9.47
C ARG A 37 6.05 25.30 -10.01
N ARG A 38 6.48 25.21 -11.27
CA ARG A 38 6.87 23.96 -11.93
C ARG A 38 8.15 23.34 -11.35
N ALA A 39 9.14 24.15 -11.00
CA ALA A 39 10.37 23.67 -10.36
C ALA A 39 10.09 23.16 -8.94
N SER A 40 9.24 23.86 -8.19
CA SER A 40 8.78 23.41 -6.87
C SER A 40 7.99 22.11 -6.97
N ALA A 41 7.03 22.01 -7.89
CA ALA A 41 6.27 20.77 -8.11
C ALA A 41 7.17 19.58 -8.46
N ALA A 42 8.15 19.76 -9.35
CA ALA A 42 9.10 18.71 -9.69
C ALA A 42 9.96 18.26 -8.51
N GLN A 43 10.33 19.19 -7.61
CA GLN A 43 11.05 18.86 -6.38
C GLN A 43 10.19 18.05 -5.42
N TRP A 44 8.94 18.48 -5.20
CA TRP A 44 7.97 17.78 -4.35
C TRP A 44 7.65 16.38 -4.87
N THR A 45 7.41 16.22 -6.17
CA THR A 45 7.16 14.89 -6.77
C THR A 45 8.34 13.96 -6.58
N ARG A 46 9.58 14.46 -6.71
CA ARG A 46 10.78 13.65 -6.44
C ARG A 46 10.87 13.25 -4.97
N TRP A 47 10.66 14.21 -4.06
CA TRP A 47 10.69 13.96 -2.63
C TRP A 47 9.64 12.91 -2.23
N LEU A 48 8.37 13.13 -2.64
CA LEU A 48 7.29 12.18 -2.40
C LEU A 48 7.65 10.79 -2.93
N HIS A 49 8.10 10.69 -4.19
CA HIS A 49 8.44 9.39 -4.78
C HIS A 49 9.49 8.64 -3.97
N VAL A 50 10.58 9.29 -3.57
CA VAL A 50 11.67 8.64 -2.82
C VAL A 50 11.14 8.06 -1.51
N TYR A 51 10.49 8.87 -0.67
CA TYR A 51 10.02 8.39 0.63
C TYR A 51 8.87 7.39 0.52
N THR A 52 7.88 7.65 -0.35
CA THR A 52 6.79 6.69 -0.59
C THR A 52 7.35 5.39 -1.16
N SER A 53 8.34 5.41 -2.07
CA SER A 53 8.95 4.18 -2.62
C SER A 53 9.69 3.35 -1.58
N MET A 54 10.35 4.00 -0.61
CA MET A 54 11.04 3.28 0.48
C MET A 54 10.04 2.55 1.38
N ILE A 55 8.93 3.21 1.73
CA ILE A 55 7.85 2.61 2.51
C ILE A 55 7.16 1.50 1.71
N SER A 56 6.90 1.73 0.41
CA SER A 56 6.23 0.78 -0.47
C SER A 56 7.09 -0.39 -0.93
N LEU A 57 8.39 -0.42 -0.64
CA LEU A 57 9.29 -1.45 -1.18
C LEU A 57 8.83 -2.86 -0.79
N LEU A 58 8.55 -3.07 0.50
CA LEU A 58 8.08 -4.37 1.00
C LEU A 58 6.67 -4.69 0.51
N ILE A 59 5.83 -3.67 0.30
CA ILE A 59 4.49 -3.83 -0.27
C ILE A 59 4.59 -4.36 -1.70
N VAL A 60 5.39 -3.70 -2.56
CA VAL A 60 5.62 -4.13 -3.94
C VAL A 60 6.19 -5.54 -3.97
N LEU A 61 7.16 -5.84 -3.09
CA LEU A 61 7.79 -7.15 -3.05
C LEU A 61 6.81 -8.24 -2.61
N PHE A 62 6.02 -7.98 -1.56
CA PHE A 62 4.98 -8.89 -1.09
C PHE A 62 3.98 -9.15 -2.22
N PHE A 63 3.27 -8.14 -2.71
CA PHE A 63 2.24 -8.33 -3.73
C PHE A 63 2.81 -8.87 -5.06
N GLY A 64 4.03 -8.49 -5.43
CA GLY A 64 4.70 -9.00 -6.64
C GLY A 64 5.07 -10.48 -6.55
N ILE A 65 5.74 -10.90 -5.47
CA ILE A 65 6.13 -12.30 -5.26
C ILE A 65 4.89 -13.19 -5.13
N THR A 66 3.91 -12.76 -4.33
CA THR A 66 2.72 -13.58 -4.07
C THR A 66 1.78 -13.61 -5.29
N GLY A 67 1.81 -12.58 -6.15
CA GLY A 67 1.16 -12.61 -7.46
C GLY A 67 1.74 -13.70 -8.38
N LEU A 68 3.06 -13.93 -8.32
CA LEU A 68 3.70 -15.01 -9.08
C LEU A 68 3.30 -16.40 -8.57
N THR A 69 3.24 -16.58 -7.25
CA THR A 69 2.83 -17.85 -6.63
C THR A 69 1.36 -18.18 -6.89
N LEU A 70 0.51 -17.15 -7.00
CA LEU A 70 -0.88 -17.29 -7.40
C LEU A 70 -1.03 -17.83 -8.83
N ASN A 71 -0.15 -17.43 -9.75
CA ASN A 71 -0.18 -17.89 -11.14
C ASN A 71 0.44 -19.29 -11.32
N HIS A 72 1.24 -19.75 -10.37
CA HIS A 72 1.94 -21.04 -10.42
C HIS A 72 1.69 -21.86 -9.15
N PRO A 73 0.46 -22.35 -8.93
CA PRO A 73 0.14 -23.16 -7.75
C PRO A 73 0.94 -24.48 -7.69
N SER A 74 1.51 -24.95 -8.81
CA SER A 74 2.40 -26.11 -8.85
C SER A 74 3.77 -25.85 -8.22
N TRP A 75 4.17 -24.60 -8.01
CA TRP A 75 5.39 -24.24 -7.26
C TRP A 75 5.22 -24.42 -5.76
N MET A 76 4.06 -24.87 -5.30
CA MET A 76 3.83 -25.21 -3.91
C MET A 76 4.70 -26.43 -3.55
N LEU A 77 5.93 -26.13 -3.10
CA LEU A 77 6.91 -27.11 -2.62
C LEU A 77 6.42 -27.64 -1.27
N GLY A 78 5.60 -28.69 -1.30
CA GLY A 78 5.00 -29.27 -0.10
C GLY A 78 3.55 -29.63 -0.34
N SER A 79 3.14 -30.80 0.16
CA SER A 79 1.84 -31.46 0.01
C SER A 79 0.65 -30.49 -0.08
N GLY A 80 -0.29 -30.79 -0.98
CA GLY A 80 -1.57 -30.08 -1.12
C GLY A 80 -2.36 -29.99 0.20
N PRO A 81 -3.54 -29.34 0.18
CA PRO A 81 -4.31 -29.07 1.40
C PRO A 81 -4.47 -30.32 2.27
N SER A 82 -4.03 -30.23 3.53
CA SER A 82 -4.22 -31.31 4.50
C SER A 82 -5.69 -31.35 4.90
N THR A 83 -6.31 -32.52 4.77
CA THR A 83 -7.73 -32.72 5.11
C THR A 83 -7.83 -33.61 6.34
N SER A 84 -8.50 -33.11 7.38
CA SER A 84 -8.82 -33.88 8.59
C SER A 84 -10.33 -33.97 8.76
N THR A 85 -10.84 -35.15 9.08
CA THR A 85 -12.28 -35.34 9.35
C THR A 85 -12.48 -35.72 10.81
N TYR A 86 -13.42 -35.04 11.47
CA TYR A 86 -13.85 -35.35 12.82
C TYR A 86 -15.33 -35.71 12.82
N THR A 87 -15.72 -36.66 13.66
CA THR A 87 -17.12 -37.04 13.87
C THR A 87 -17.42 -37.15 15.35
N GLY A 88 -18.69 -36.99 15.70
CA GLY A 88 -19.15 -37.12 17.08
C GLY A 88 -20.64 -36.86 17.22
N THR A 89 -21.07 -36.67 18.45
CA THR A 89 -22.45 -36.31 18.81
C THR A 89 -22.44 -35.06 19.67
N MET A 90 -23.36 -34.14 19.41
CA MET A 90 -23.56 -32.90 20.16
C MET A 90 -24.20 -33.19 21.53
N PRO A 91 -23.92 -32.34 22.54
CA PRO A 91 -24.62 -32.41 23.82
C PRO A 91 -26.10 -32.06 23.65
N THR A 92 -26.92 -32.48 24.59
CA THR A 92 -28.33 -32.09 24.62
C THR A 92 -28.48 -30.56 24.75
N GLY A 93 -29.54 -30.00 24.17
CA GLY A 93 -29.83 -28.56 24.26
C GLY A 93 -29.25 -27.69 23.14
N PHE A 94 -28.56 -28.26 22.14
CA PHE A 94 -28.12 -27.50 20.95
C PHE A 94 -29.28 -27.10 20.03
N SER A 95 -30.45 -27.73 20.18
CA SER A 95 -31.69 -27.33 19.50
C SER A 95 -32.88 -27.43 20.44
N SER A 96 -33.86 -26.55 20.25
CA SER A 96 -35.12 -26.51 21.00
C SER A 96 -36.27 -26.19 20.06
N GLY A 97 -37.27 -27.08 20.00
CA GLY A 97 -38.46 -26.89 19.16
C GLY A 97 -38.15 -26.72 17.66
N GLY A 98 -37.06 -27.32 17.16
CA GLY A 98 -36.62 -27.19 15.77
C GLY A 98 -35.76 -25.95 15.48
N ASN A 99 -35.55 -25.07 16.46
CA ASN A 99 -34.60 -23.96 16.36
C ASN A 99 -33.23 -24.43 16.85
N VAL A 100 -32.21 -24.31 15.99
CA VAL A 100 -30.82 -24.63 16.32
C VAL A 100 -30.14 -23.42 16.93
N ASP A 101 -29.51 -23.62 18.09
CA ASP A 101 -28.57 -22.66 18.66
C ASP A 101 -27.19 -22.82 17.98
N PHE A 102 -26.99 -22.08 16.88
CA PHE A 102 -25.74 -22.12 16.14
C PHE A 102 -24.53 -21.66 16.96
N LEU A 103 -24.72 -20.78 17.95
CA LEU A 103 -23.63 -20.34 18.81
C LEU A 103 -23.17 -21.53 19.66
N ALA A 104 -24.09 -22.20 20.36
CA ALA A 104 -23.77 -23.39 21.15
C ALA A 104 -23.13 -24.51 20.31
N VAL A 105 -23.66 -24.76 19.11
CA VAL A 105 -23.09 -25.72 18.15
C VAL A 105 -21.66 -25.35 17.77
N SER A 106 -21.44 -24.08 17.40
CA SER A 106 -20.14 -23.60 16.95
C SER A 106 -19.10 -23.68 18.07
N GLU A 107 -19.44 -23.22 19.28
CA GLU A 107 -18.53 -23.23 20.44
C GLU A 107 -18.23 -24.65 20.93
N TYR A 108 -19.20 -25.56 20.88
CA TYR A 108 -18.95 -26.97 21.19
C TYR A 108 -17.94 -27.59 20.23
N VAL A 109 -18.12 -27.40 18.93
CA VAL A 109 -17.22 -27.96 17.93
C VAL A 109 -15.84 -27.28 17.96
N ARG A 110 -15.77 -25.97 18.23
CA ARG A 110 -14.50 -25.26 18.47
C ARG A 110 -13.74 -25.83 19.65
N SER A 111 -14.40 -25.99 20.81
CA SER A 111 -13.77 -26.51 22.02
C SER A 111 -13.36 -27.98 21.89
N LYS A 112 -14.19 -28.81 21.24
CA LYS A 112 -13.94 -30.25 21.12
C LYS A 112 -12.92 -30.61 20.05
N ASN A 113 -12.99 -29.96 18.88
CA ASN A 113 -12.21 -30.33 17.69
C ASN A 113 -11.14 -29.28 17.31
N GLY A 114 -11.00 -28.20 18.09
CA GLY A 114 -10.00 -27.16 17.85
C GLY A 114 -10.27 -26.34 16.58
N ILE A 115 -11.54 -26.20 16.20
CA ILE A 115 -11.94 -25.48 14.99
C ILE A 115 -11.65 -23.98 15.13
N ARG A 116 -11.05 -23.40 14.09
CA ARG A 116 -10.66 -21.98 14.01
C ARG A 116 -11.45 -21.23 12.93
N GLY A 117 -11.16 -19.94 12.78
CA GLY A 117 -11.75 -19.07 11.77
C GLY A 117 -13.13 -18.53 12.12
N ASN A 118 -13.60 -17.57 11.33
CA ASN A 118 -14.88 -16.90 11.52
C ASN A 118 -16.00 -17.75 10.92
N VAL A 119 -17.20 -17.68 11.51
CA VAL A 119 -18.39 -18.30 10.91
C VAL A 119 -18.77 -17.47 9.69
N ALA A 120 -18.63 -18.05 8.50
CA ALA A 120 -18.93 -17.39 7.24
C ALA A 120 -20.38 -17.64 6.80
N GLU A 121 -20.86 -18.87 7.00
CA GLU A 121 -22.19 -19.28 6.62
C GLU A 121 -22.72 -20.28 7.64
N TYR A 122 -24.03 -20.22 7.92
CA TYR A 122 -24.71 -21.21 8.72
C TYR A 122 -26.16 -21.33 8.24
N ALA A 123 -26.67 -22.55 8.23
CA ALA A 123 -28.06 -22.82 7.90
C ALA A 123 -28.53 -24.11 8.58
N ALA A 124 -29.82 -24.22 8.82
CA ALA A 124 -30.43 -25.44 9.32
C ALA A 124 -31.82 -25.64 8.71
N THR A 125 -32.15 -26.91 8.53
CA THR A 125 -33.47 -27.44 8.20
C THR A 125 -33.96 -28.27 9.39
N ALA A 126 -35.17 -28.85 9.30
CA ALA A 126 -35.69 -29.71 10.36
C ALA A 126 -34.83 -30.95 10.65
N THR A 127 -34.00 -31.39 9.69
CA THR A 127 -33.24 -32.65 9.80
C THR A 127 -31.73 -32.46 9.77
N GLN A 128 -31.22 -31.43 9.11
CA GLN A 128 -29.78 -31.17 8.98
C GLN A 128 -29.45 -29.70 9.15
N GLY A 129 -28.26 -29.41 9.68
CA GLY A 129 -27.66 -28.09 9.67
C GLY A 129 -26.20 -28.12 9.25
N ASN A 130 -25.71 -26.95 8.85
CA ASN A 130 -24.33 -26.73 8.46
C ASN A 130 -23.78 -25.41 9.02
N ILE A 131 -22.48 -25.40 9.30
CA ILE A 131 -21.72 -24.18 9.61
C ILE A 131 -20.40 -24.25 8.84
N SER A 132 -20.11 -23.21 8.06
CA SER A 132 -18.82 -23.03 7.40
C SER A 132 -17.97 -22.03 8.16
N PHE A 133 -16.75 -22.43 8.49
CA PHE A 133 -15.73 -21.63 9.14
C PHE A 133 -14.64 -21.30 8.13
N LYS A 134 -14.26 -20.03 8.05
CA LYS A 134 -13.26 -19.54 7.09
C LYS A 134 -12.20 -18.69 7.77
N GLN A 135 -10.95 -18.88 7.36
CA GLN A 135 -9.79 -18.08 7.71
C GLN A 135 -8.73 -18.23 6.62
N ALA A 136 -7.83 -17.26 6.44
CA ALA A 136 -6.73 -17.40 5.47
C ALA A 136 -5.96 -18.72 5.66
N GLY A 137 -5.89 -19.53 4.60
CA GLY A 137 -5.28 -20.85 4.57
C GLY A 137 -5.99 -21.93 5.41
N TYR A 138 -7.20 -21.68 5.91
CA TYR A 138 -7.95 -22.60 6.76
C TYR A 138 -9.45 -22.57 6.43
N ALA A 139 -10.07 -23.73 6.25
CA ALA A 139 -11.51 -23.87 6.18
C ALA A 139 -11.95 -25.05 7.03
N ALA A 140 -13.11 -24.93 7.67
CA ALA A 140 -13.79 -26.08 8.26
C ALA A 140 -15.27 -26.06 7.91
N ASP A 141 -15.79 -27.18 7.46
CA ASP A 141 -17.20 -27.33 7.12
C ASP A 141 -17.81 -28.38 8.05
N LEU A 142 -18.70 -27.91 8.93
CA LEU A 142 -19.46 -28.71 9.85
C LEU A 142 -20.81 -29.03 9.22
N THR A 143 -21.18 -30.31 9.21
CA THR A 143 -22.54 -30.78 8.94
C THR A 143 -23.05 -31.61 10.11
N PHE A 144 -24.32 -31.48 10.46
CA PHE A 144 -24.91 -32.19 11.58
C PHE A 144 -26.38 -32.53 11.36
N GLU A 145 -26.84 -33.59 12.01
CA GLU A 145 -28.23 -34.00 12.07
C GLU A 145 -28.90 -33.35 13.28
N VAL A 146 -30.00 -32.62 13.06
CA VAL A 146 -30.76 -31.95 14.12
C VAL A 146 -31.44 -32.94 15.09
N PRO A 147 -32.02 -34.08 14.64
CA PRO A 147 -32.68 -35.01 15.54
C PRO A 147 -31.72 -35.83 16.42
N SER A 148 -30.58 -36.25 15.85
CA SER A 148 -29.64 -37.16 16.52
C SER A 148 -28.45 -36.44 17.16
N GLY A 149 -28.20 -35.19 16.78
CA GLY A 149 -27.00 -34.43 17.17
C GLY A 149 -25.71 -34.99 16.57
N ARG A 150 -25.76 -35.99 15.68
CA ARG A 150 -24.56 -36.53 15.04
C ARG A 150 -23.98 -35.50 14.10
N TYR A 151 -22.67 -35.33 14.15
CA TYR A 151 -21.98 -34.34 13.34
C TYR A 151 -20.72 -34.86 12.69
N ARG A 152 -20.35 -34.20 11.60
CA ARG A 152 -19.12 -34.40 10.84
C ARG A 152 -18.51 -33.04 10.54
N VAL A 153 -17.24 -32.87 10.87
CA VAL A 153 -16.45 -31.69 10.50
C VAL A 153 -15.36 -32.10 9.54
N VAL A 154 -15.26 -31.42 8.41
CA VAL A 154 -14.13 -31.55 7.49
C VAL A 154 -13.29 -30.28 7.62
N VAL A 155 -12.03 -30.44 8.01
CA VAL A 155 -11.07 -29.34 8.12
C VAL A 155 -10.08 -29.44 6.99
N GLN A 156 -9.88 -28.34 6.27
CA GLN A 156 -8.89 -28.18 5.22
C GLN A 156 -7.88 -27.12 5.65
N GLN A 157 -6.60 -27.48 5.64
CA GLN A 157 -5.51 -26.57 5.99
C GLN A 157 -4.52 -26.48 4.83
N GLN A 158 -4.26 -25.26 4.39
CA GLN A 158 -3.28 -24.98 3.35
C GLN A 158 -1.90 -24.77 3.98
N GLY A 159 -0.84 -25.05 3.21
CA GLY A 159 0.52 -24.70 3.60
C GLY A 159 0.74 -23.18 3.60
N LEU A 160 1.95 -22.77 3.98
CA LEU A 160 2.35 -21.35 4.08
C LEU A 160 2.05 -20.55 2.81
N LEU A 161 2.30 -21.14 1.63
CA LEU A 161 2.02 -20.48 0.35
C LEU A 161 0.52 -20.25 0.12
N GLY A 162 -0.35 -21.16 0.60
CA GLY A 162 -1.80 -20.97 0.54
C GLY A 162 -2.27 -19.84 1.45
N VAL A 163 -1.75 -19.77 2.68
CA VAL A 163 -2.01 -18.65 3.61
C VAL A 163 -1.62 -17.32 2.97
N VAL A 164 -0.40 -17.25 2.42
CA VAL A 164 0.12 -16.03 1.79
C VAL A 164 -0.70 -15.65 0.55
N ASN A 165 -1.15 -16.62 -0.24
CA ASN A 165 -2.04 -16.38 -1.39
C ASN A 165 -3.41 -15.82 -0.95
N ASP A 166 -3.96 -16.31 0.16
CA ASP A 166 -5.21 -15.80 0.71
C ASP A 166 -5.06 -14.38 1.25
N LEU A 167 -3.95 -14.09 1.94
CA LEU A 167 -3.60 -12.75 2.39
C LEU A 167 -3.42 -11.78 1.20
N HIS A 168 -2.81 -12.20 0.10
CA HIS A 168 -2.71 -11.37 -1.11
C HIS A 168 -4.09 -11.01 -1.68
N LYS A 169 -5.03 -11.97 -1.66
CA LYS A 169 -6.41 -11.77 -2.16
C LYS A 169 -7.32 -11.05 -1.17
N GLY A 170 -6.92 -10.94 0.10
CA GLY A 170 -7.83 -10.59 1.20
C GLY A 170 -8.93 -11.64 1.45
N ARG A 171 -8.78 -12.86 0.90
CA ARG A 171 -9.80 -13.91 0.98
C ARG A 171 -9.85 -14.50 2.38
N ASP A 172 -11.05 -14.59 2.96
CA ASP A 172 -11.28 -15.19 4.28
C ASP A 172 -10.40 -14.57 5.39
N THR A 173 -10.11 -13.27 5.26
CA THR A 173 -9.33 -12.49 6.24
C THR A 173 -10.24 -11.57 7.05
N ASP A 174 -9.74 -11.15 8.21
CA ASP A 174 -10.46 -10.18 9.06
C ASP A 174 -10.52 -8.80 8.40
N SER A 175 -11.52 -8.00 8.77
CA SER A 175 -11.71 -6.64 8.24
C SER A 175 -10.47 -5.75 8.38
N SER A 176 -9.69 -5.92 9.45
CA SER A 176 -8.43 -5.20 9.65
C SER A 176 -7.41 -5.44 8.53
N TRP A 177 -7.40 -6.63 7.93
CA TRP A 177 -6.49 -6.95 6.83
C TRP A 177 -6.89 -6.25 5.53
N ASN A 178 -8.19 -6.10 5.27
CA ASN A 178 -8.66 -5.32 4.12
C ASN A 178 -8.16 -3.87 4.17
N TRP A 179 -8.12 -3.26 5.35
CA TRP A 179 -7.50 -1.93 5.53
C TRP A 179 -6.01 -1.91 5.19
N VAL A 180 -5.27 -2.99 5.49
CA VAL A 180 -3.85 -3.12 5.10
C VAL A 180 -3.71 -3.17 3.58
N ILE A 181 -4.60 -3.90 2.89
CA ILE A 181 -4.64 -3.98 1.43
C ILE A 181 -4.97 -2.60 0.83
N ASP A 182 -5.98 -1.91 1.34
CA ASP A 182 -6.39 -0.59 0.83
C ASP A 182 -5.29 0.46 1.02
N ALA A 183 -4.65 0.47 2.19
CA ALA A 183 -3.50 1.33 2.45
C ALA A 183 -2.34 1.00 1.50
N SER A 184 -2.07 -0.29 1.28
CA SER A 184 -1.05 -0.75 0.34
C SER A 184 -1.34 -0.30 -1.09
N ALA A 185 -2.58 -0.43 -1.54
CA ALA A 185 -3.02 0.03 -2.86
C ALA A 185 -2.83 1.54 -3.02
N LEU A 186 -3.19 2.34 -2.00
CA LEU A 186 -2.93 3.79 -2.00
C LEU A 186 -1.44 4.10 -2.16
N PHE A 187 -0.58 3.43 -1.40
CA PHE A 187 0.87 3.59 -1.49
C PHE A 187 1.42 3.21 -2.88
N LEU A 188 0.92 2.13 -3.49
CA LEU A 188 1.29 1.73 -4.85
C LEU A 188 0.86 2.75 -5.90
N VAL A 189 -0.37 3.28 -5.79
CA VAL A 189 -0.86 4.35 -6.67
C VAL A 189 -0.01 5.60 -6.53
N LEU A 190 0.32 6.02 -5.30
CA LEU A 190 1.16 7.18 -5.05
C LEU A 190 2.56 7.01 -5.68
N VAL A 191 3.19 5.85 -5.52
CA VAL A 191 4.50 5.57 -6.14
C VAL A 191 4.40 5.59 -7.67
N ALA A 192 3.38 4.99 -8.26
CA ALA A 192 3.17 4.99 -9.71
C ALA A 192 2.96 6.41 -10.27
N LEU A 193 2.07 7.19 -9.66
CA LEU A 193 1.76 8.57 -10.08
C LEU A 193 2.96 9.50 -9.92
N THR A 194 3.67 9.42 -8.80
CA THR A 194 4.87 10.24 -8.57
C THR A 194 6.01 9.84 -9.50
N GLY A 195 6.17 8.53 -9.79
CA GLY A 195 7.15 8.03 -10.76
C GLY A 195 6.89 8.57 -12.16
N LEU A 196 5.63 8.54 -12.61
CA LEU A 196 5.21 9.15 -13.88
C LEU A 196 5.43 10.67 -13.85
N GLY A 197 5.03 11.34 -12.77
CA GLY A 197 5.21 12.78 -12.58
C GLY A 197 6.67 13.22 -12.76
N ILE A 198 7.63 12.49 -12.19
CA ILE A 198 9.07 12.76 -12.40
C ILE A 198 9.43 12.73 -13.89
N GLN A 199 8.91 11.75 -14.65
CA GLN A 199 9.17 11.66 -16.09
C GLN A 199 8.53 12.83 -16.86
N LEU A 200 7.35 13.29 -16.45
CA LEU A 200 6.65 14.41 -17.09
C LEU A 200 7.36 15.75 -16.88
N PHE A 201 8.02 15.94 -15.74
CA PHE A 201 8.82 17.14 -15.48
C PHE A 201 10.14 17.17 -16.27
N GLN A 202 10.65 16.01 -16.72
CA GLN A 202 11.86 15.92 -17.52
C GLN A 202 11.59 16.18 -19.01
N LYS A 203 11.81 17.43 -19.48
CA LYS A 203 11.54 17.85 -20.87
C LYS A 203 12.10 16.90 -21.94
N LYS A 204 13.32 16.38 -21.77
CA LYS A 204 13.99 15.47 -22.72
C LYS A 204 13.37 14.07 -22.75
N ARG A 205 12.80 13.59 -21.64
CA ARG A 205 12.28 12.23 -21.49
C ARG A 205 10.75 12.13 -21.58
N ARG A 206 10.04 13.25 -21.40
CA ARG A 206 8.56 13.32 -21.37
C ARG A 206 7.89 12.62 -22.55
N ARG A 207 8.33 12.91 -23.80
CA ARG A 207 7.72 12.28 -24.99
C ARG A 207 7.87 10.77 -24.94
N ARG A 208 9.08 10.27 -24.66
CA ARG A 208 9.34 8.83 -24.54
C ARG A 208 8.49 8.19 -23.44
N ALA A 209 8.43 8.82 -22.27
CA ALA A 209 7.62 8.32 -21.16
C ALA A 209 6.13 8.21 -21.51
N LEU A 210 5.56 9.22 -22.17
CA LEU A 210 4.17 9.18 -22.64
C LEU A 210 3.96 8.13 -23.73
N THR A 211 4.90 7.98 -24.67
CA THR A 211 4.83 6.94 -25.70
C THR A 211 4.83 5.55 -25.07
N PHE A 212 5.75 5.26 -24.14
CA PHE A 212 5.76 3.96 -23.45
C PHE A 212 4.49 3.74 -22.64
N ALA A 213 4.06 4.71 -21.82
CA ALA A 213 2.82 4.59 -21.05
C ALA A 213 1.61 4.33 -21.96
N GLY A 214 1.50 5.03 -23.09
CA GLY A 214 0.44 4.83 -24.08
C GLY A 214 0.48 3.45 -24.71
N VAL A 215 1.64 3.00 -25.20
CA VAL A 215 1.81 1.67 -25.81
C VAL A 215 1.45 0.57 -24.83
N PHE A 216 2.00 0.60 -23.61
CA PHE A 216 1.69 -0.41 -22.59
C PHE A 216 0.21 -0.38 -22.18
N SER A 217 -0.42 0.79 -22.12
CA SER A 217 -1.86 0.88 -21.84
C SER A 217 -2.69 0.20 -22.93
N VAL A 218 -2.36 0.43 -24.21
CA VAL A 218 -3.03 -0.23 -25.34
C VAL A 218 -2.82 -1.74 -25.29
N VAL A 219 -1.57 -2.19 -25.11
CA VAL A 219 -1.26 -3.62 -24.99
C VAL A 219 -2.03 -4.27 -23.84
N SER A 220 -2.05 -3.65 -22.66
CA SER A 220 -2.81 -4.15 -21.50
C SER A 220 -4.31 -4.26 -21.80
N ILE A 221 -4.91 -3.24 -22.43
CA ILE A 221 -6.33 -3.27 -22.82
C ILE A 221 -6.59 -4.37 -23.86
N THR A 222 -5.72 -4.53 -24.85
CA THR A 222 -5.83 -5.60 -25.86
C THR A 222 -5.77 -6.97 -25.22
N LEU A 223 -4.81 -7.21 -24.32
CA LEU A 223 -4.68 -8.48 -23.59
C LEU A 223 -5.92 -8.77 -22.73
N LEU A 224 -6.46 -7.75 -22.04
CA LEU A 224 -7.71 -7.89 -21.29
C LEU A 224 -8.88 -8.29 -22.20
N VAL A 225 -9.04 -7.62 -23.34
CA VAL A 225 -10.10 -7.95 -24.31
C VAL A 225 -9.96 -9.37 -24.84
N ILE A 226 -8.73 -9.82 -25.14
CA ILE A 226 -8.46 -11.21 -25.59
C ILE A 226 -8.79 -12.20 -24.48
N ALA A 227 -8.41 -11.93 -23.23
CA ALA A 227 -8.65 -12.83 -22.11
C ALA A 227 -10.14 -12.97 -21.74
N THR A 228 -10.98 -11.99 -22.08
CA THR A 228 -12.43 -12.00 -21.82
C THR A 228 -13.28 -12.50 -22.98
N ARG A 229 -12.67 -12.89 -24.11
CA ARG A 229 -13.34 -13.50 -25.26
C ARG A 229 -13.28 -15.02 -25.17
#